data_AF-A0A0B1TI00-F1
#
_entry.id   AF-A0A0B1TI00-F1
#
_cell.length_a   1.000
_cell.length_b   1.000
_cell.length_c   1.000
_cell.angle_alpha   90.00
_cell.angle_beta   90.00
_cell.angle_gamma   90.00
#
_symmetry.space_group_name_H-M   'P 1'
#
loop_
_entity.id
_entity.type
_entity.pdbx_description
1 polymer ?
#
loop_
_entity_poly.entity_id
_entity_poly.type
_entity_poly.pdbx_seq_one_letter_code
_entity_poly.pdbx_strand_id
1 'polypeptide(L)'
;MFYEGEPGKDYPAHGNWPHGWTPVPVHTLPSNEDHAGNVFAPCPRADQLDEQLVNSKEYRKIEEENKEFFDFLSEKTGMKVSLGNIYLVHDVHHIELKAAKLTQRFQSIYGLSQPAWLTPNVSDRMRNLTQIANEYTYGIGKPYVPELIRLRGGNGNCFTILMAFDRFEHFHAYFFLRSHSFQHDTTVAALLSTFGDEERVIRGGLPRYTASVAIELWMLDEGPAVRILFHGAFHHNYHTITHLTKGCPVDNEFCPLEMFEERSLQFMPFNINKECQKRERSNKTNQPRRVRVKMWRSA
;
A
#
# COMPACT_ATOMS: atom_id res chain seq x y z
N MET A 1 -10.67 -22.51 -17.97
CA MET A 1 -11.46 -23.64 -17.43
C MET A 1 -11.03 -24.87 -18.19
N PHE A 2 -10.60 -25.92 -17.49
CA PHE A 2 -10.26 -27.19 -18.13
C PHE A 2 -11.55 -27.95 -18.42
N TYR A 3 -12.18 -27.69 -19.57
CA TYR A 3 -13.33 -28.48 -20.02
C TYR A 3 -12.97 -29.95 -20.26
N GLU A 4 -11.66 -30.24 -20.42
CA GLU A 4 -11.12 -31.58 -20.68
C GLU A 4 -10.22 -32.11 -19.54
N GLY A 5 -10.31 -31.53 -18.33
CA GLY A 5 -9.46 -31.97 -17.21
C GLY A 5 -9.71 -33.42 -16.80
N GLU A 6 -8.65 -34.17 -16.52
CA GLU A 6 -8.69 -35.58 -16.12
C GLU A 6 -8.85 -35.73 -14.59
N PRO A 7 -9.89 -36.44 -14.10
CA PRO A 7 -10.03 -36.74 -12.67
C PRO A 7 -8.82 -37.48 -12.10
N GLY A 8 -8.33 -37.06 -10.94
CA GLY A 8 -7.16 -37.63 -10.27
C GLY A 8 -5.82 -37.07 -10.74
N LYS A 9 -5.85 -36.19 -11.77
CA LYS A 9 -4.67 -35.51 -12.31
C LYS A 9 -4.82 -34.00 -12.25
N ASP A 10 -5.86 -33.46 -12.88
CA ASP A 10 -6.09 -32.01 -12.95
C ASP A 10 -7.01 -31.49 -11.82
N TYR A 11 -7.83 -32.39 -11.25
CA TYR A 11 -8.62 -32.17 -10.03
C TYR A 11 -8.80 -33.49 -9.28
N PRO A 12 -9.11 -33.47 -7.96
CA PRO A 12 -9.27 -34.70 -7.19
C PRO A 12 -10.34 -35.65 -7.76
N ALA A 13 -10.02 -36.95 -7.84
CA ALA A 13 -10.91 -37.99 -8.38
C ALA A 13 -12.10 -38.36 -7.47
N HIS A 14 -12.18 -37.79 -6.27
CA HIS A 14 -13.20 -38.10 -5.28
C HIS A 14 -14.11 -36.89 -5.02
N GLY A 15 -15.41 -37.14 -4.92
CA GLY A 15 -16.44 -36.12 -4.73
C GLY A 15 -16.96 -35.52 -6.04
N ASN A 16 -18.11 -34.86 -5.97
CA ASN A 16 -18.70 -34.13 -7.09
C ASN A 16 -17.95 -32.80 -7.29
N TRP A 17 -16.83 -32.81 -8.01
CA TRP A 17 -16.13 -31.58 -8.39
C TRP A 17 -16.94 -30.78 -9.42
N PRO A 18 -17.08 -29.45 -9.26
CA PRO A 18 -17.87 -28.62 -10.16
C PRO A 18 -17.29 -28.59 -11.58
N HIS A 19 -18.15 -28.87 -12.57
CA HIS A 19 -17.80 -28.79 -13.98
C HIS A 19 -17.50 -27.33 -14.39
N GLY A 20 -16.43 -27.12 -15.16
CA GLY A 20 -16.01 -25.78 -15.61
C GLY A 20 -15.25 -24.97 -14.56
N TRP A 21 -14.83 -25.57 -13.44
CA TRP A 21 -13.96 -24.90 -12.46
C TRP A 21 -12.54 -25.43 -12.57
N THR A 22 -11.54 -24.55 -12.48
CA THR A 22 -10.12 -24.91 -12.47
C THR A 22 -9.51 -24.54 -11.13
N PRO A 23 -8.92 -25.49 -10.38
CA PRO A 23 -8.14 -25.14 -9.19
C PRO A 23 -6.91 -24.37 -9.63
N VAL A 24 -6.71 -23.19 -9.04
CA VAL A 24 -5.44 -22.48 -9.10
C VAL A 24 -4.90 -22.40 -7.68
N PRO A 25 -3.69 -22.89 -7.40
CA PRO A 25 -3.14 -22.84 -6.05
C PRO A 25 -2.95 -21.39 -5.60
N VAL A 26 -3.44 -21.07 -4.41
CA VAL A 26 -3.21 -19.78 -3.75
C VAL A 26 -2.21 -20.02 -2.63
N HIS A 27 -1.00 -19.49 -2.80
CA HIS A 27 0.05 -19.57 -1.79
C HIS A 27 -0.12 -18.43 -0.78
N THR A 28 0.12 -18.73 0.49
CA THR A 28 0.06 -17.76 1.59
C THR A 28 1.15 -18.05 2.61
N LEU A 29 1.43 -17.07 3.46
CA LEU A 29 2.34 -17.15 4.58
C LEU A 29 1.59 -16.77 5.88
N PRO A 30 2.04 -17.23 7.05
CA PRO A 30 1.56 -16.70 8.31
C PRO A 30 1.71 -15.17 8.36
N SER A 31 0.71 -14.48 8.91
CA SER A 31 0.65 -13.00 8.92
C SER A 31 1.87 -12.33 9.56
N ASN A 32 2.50 -12.98 10.56
CA ASN A 32 3.70 -12.49 11.24
C ASN A 32 5.01 -12.72 10.45
N GLU A 33 4.96 -13.49 9.37
CA GLU A 33 6.09 -13.78 8.48
C GLU A 33 5.91 -13.11 7.11
N ASP A 34 4.67 -12.72 6.77
CA ASP A 34 4.32 -12.11 5.50
C ASP A 34 4.67 -10.61 5.44
N HIS A 35 5.96 -10.30 5.43
CA HIS A 35 6.42 -8.92 5.21
C HIS A 35 6.18 -8.40 3.78
N ALA A 36 5.53 -9.17 2.90
CA ALA A 36 5.20 -8.75 1.54
C ALA A 36 3.73 -8.32 1.42
N GLY A 37 2.82 -9.11 1.98
CA GLY A 37 1.39 -8.84 2.03
C GLY A 37 0.93 -8.07 3.26
N ASN A 38 1.55 -8.31 4.40
CA ASN A 38 1.23 -7.64 5.65
C ASN A 38 2.24 -6.52 5.94
N VAL A 39 1.86 -5.28 5.64
CA VAL A 39 2.67 -4.08 5.92
C VAL A 39 2.87 -3.81 7.41
N PHE A 40 2.15 -4.54 8.28
CA PHE A 40 2.27 -4.51 9.73
C PHE A 40 2.86 -5.82 10.30
N ALA A 41 3.49 -6.65 9.46
CA ALA A 41 4.26 -7.79 9.95
C ALA A 41 5.31 -7.30 10.98
N PRO A 42 5.57 -8.05 12.07
CA PRO A 42 6.40 -7.62 13.19
C PRO A 42 7.73 -6.97 12.77
N CYS A 43 7.84 -5.67 13.00
CA CYS A 43 9.01 -4.90 12.61
C CYS A 43 9.37 -3.87 13.70
N PRO A 44 10.20 -4.25 14.69
CA PRO A 44 10.54 -3.37 15.82
C PRO A 44 11.06 -1.99 15.41
N ARG A 45 11.72 -1.89 14.24
CA ARG A 45 12.16 -0.61 13.70
C ARG A 45 10.99 0.27 13.23
N ALA A 46 9.98 -0.30 12.58
CA ALA A 46 8.79 0.44 12.19
C ALA A 46 8.02 0.93 13.42
N ASP A 47 7.89 0.10 14.45
CA ASP A 47 7.26 0.49 15.73
C ASP A 47 7.97 1.70 16.37
N GLN A 48 9.31 1.76 16.31
CA GLN A 48 10.06 2.92 16.79
C GLN A 48 9.81 4.18 15.97
N LEU A 49 9.55 4.06 14.66
CA LEU A 49 9.25 5.18 13.79
C LEU A 49 7.82 5.68 14.02
N ASP A 50 6.87 4.77 14.19
CA ASP A 50 5.50 5.12 14.57
C ASP A 50 5.47 5.86 15.91
N GLU A 51 6.20 5.37 16.91
CA GLU A 51 6.31 6.06 18.21
C GLU A 51 6.91 7.47 18.06
N GLN A 52 7.89 7.65 17.18
CA GLN A 52 8.47 8.96 16.88
C GLN A 52 7.46 9.89 16.19
N LEU A 53 6.68 9.37 15.25
CA LEU A 53 5.66 10.12 14.53
C LEU A 53 4.51 10.56 15.46
N VAL A 54 3.99 9.66 16.29
CA VAL A 54 2.93 9.97 17.27
C VAL A 54 3.40 11.02 18.29
N ASN A 55 4.70 11.08 18.57
CA ASN A 55 5.31 12.08 19.45
C ASN A 55 5.81 13.33 18.74
N SER A 56 5.66 13.44 17.41
CA SER A 56 6.04 14.62 16.65
C SER A 56 5.15 15.82 16.99
N LYS A 57 5.67 17.04 16.81
CA LYS A 57 4.93 18.27 17.12
C LYS A 57 3.69 18.41 16.25
N GLU A 58 3.81 18.02 14.99
CA GLU A 58 2.77 18.09 13.97
C GLU A 58 1.62 17.14 14.30
N TYR A 59 1.92 15.89 14.65
CA TYR A 59 0.90 14.91 15.05
C TYR A 59 0.18 15.36 16.32
N ARG A 60 0.93 15.79 17.34
CA ARG A 60 0.37 16.26 18.61
C ARG A 60 -0.52 17.49 18.43
N LYS A 61 -0.13 18.42 17.55
CA LYS A 61 -0.95 19.58 17.21
C LYS A 61 -2.30 19.19 16.63
N ILE A 62 -2.34 18.21 15.71
CA ILE A 62 -3.61 17.74 15.12
C ILE A 62 -4.50 17.08 16.19
N GLU A 63 -3.90 16.28 17.09
CA GLU A 63 -4.60 15.70 18.23
C GLU A 63 -5.21 16.78 19.14
N GLU A 64 -4.45 17.81 19.48
CA GLU A 64 -4.89 18.92 20.32
C GLU A 64 -6.01 19.75 19.68
N GLU A 65 -5.86 20.12 18.40
CA GLU A 65 -6.84 20.89 17.64
C GLU A 65 -8.17 20.15 17.42
N ASN A 66 -8.16 18.81 17.48
CA ASN A 66 -9.34 17.97 17.28
C ASN A 66 -9.83 17.28 18.56
N LYS A 67 -9.27 17.64 19.73
CA LYS A 67 -9.57 17.00 21.01
C LYS A 67 -11.07 16.94 21.30
N GLU A 68 -11.79 18.05 21.14
CA GLU A 68 -13.25 18.08 21.41
C GLU A 68 -14.03 17.12 20.51
N PHE A 69 -13.58 16.94 19.25
CA PHE A 69 -14.22 16.00 18.33
C PHE A 69 -13.92 14.55 18.72
N PHE A 70 -12.70 14.25 19.14
CA PHE A 70 -12.35 12.92 19.66
C PHE A 70 -13.08 12.60 20.96
N ASP A 71 -13.24 13.56 21.86
CA ASP A 71 -14.03 13.40 23.09
C ASP A 71 -15.51 13.12 22.76
N PHE A 72 -16.08 13.88 21.80
CA PHE A 72 -17.43 13.65 21.30
C PHE A 72 -17.58 12.23 20.72
N LEU A 73 -16.67 11.79 19.84
CA LEU A 73 -16.71 10.44 19.28
C LEU A 73 -16.55 9.39 20.39
N SER A 74 -15.71 9.65 21.40
CA SER A 74 -15.51 8.74 22.51
C SER A 74 -16.76 8.56 23.35
N GLU A 75 -17.48 9.65 23.63
CA GLU A 75 -18.78 9.61 24.32
C GLU A 75 -19.81 8.81 23.52
N LYS A 76 -19.88 9.03 22.19
CA LYS A 76 -20.89 8.39 21.34
C LYS A 76 -20.62 6.92 21.04
N THR A 77 -19.35 6.52 21.01
CA THR A 77 -18.94 5.14 20.68
C THR A 77 -18.66 4.28 21.90
N GLY A 78 -18.40 4.90 23.07
CA GLY A 78 -17.95 4.20 24.27
C GLY A 78 -16.49 3.73 24.23
N MET A 79 -15.76 3.99 23.13
CA MET A 79 -14.34 3.69 22.96
C MET A 79 -13.54 4.99 23.07
N LYS A 80 -12.35 4.98 23.67
CA LYS A 80 -11.46 6.14 23.61
C LYS A 80 -10.95 6.33 22.18
N VAL A 81 -11.41 7.38 21.51
CA VAL A 81 -11.01 7.75 20.15
C VAL A 81 -9.85 8.75 20.20
N SER A 82 -8.91 8.61 19.28
CA SER A 82 -7.82 9.54 18.99
C SER A 82 -7.52 9.51 17.48
N LEU A 83 -6.59 10.33 17.01
CA LEU A 83 -6.18 10.32 15.60
C LEU A 83 -5.70 8.93 15.16
N GLY A 84 -5.01 8.21 16.05
CA GLY A 84 -4.39 6.92 15.74
C GLY A 84 -5.36 5.76 15.59
N ASN A 85 -6.61 5.89 16.04
CA ASN A 85 -7.61 4.82 15.97
C ASN A 85 -8.97 5.26 15.40
N ILE A 86 -9.11 6.53 14.97
CA ILE A 86 -10.35 7.05 14.38
C ILE A 86 -10.81 6.24 13.17
N TYR A 87 -9.89 5.63 12.43
CA TYR A 87 -10.20 4.78 11.28
C TYR A 87 -11.13 3.62 11.64
N LEU A 88 -11.09 3.10 12.88
CA LEU A 88 -11.97 2.02 13.33
C LEU A 88 -13.44 2.45 13.31
N VAL A 89 -13.72 3.68 13.73
CA VAL A 89 -15.08 4.25 13.74
C VAL A 89 -15.50 4.61 12.31
N HIS A 90 -14.58 5.19 11.54
CA HIS A 90 -14.81 5.56 10.15
C HIS A 90 -15.16 4.35 9.29
N ASP A 91 -14.41 3.26 9.40
CA ASP A 91 -14.55 2.08 8.54
C ASP A 91 -15.90 1.38 8.74
N VAL A 92 -16.30 1.16 10.01
CA VAL A 92 -17.62 0.62 10.34
C VAL A 92 -18.72 1.45 9.71
N HIS A 93 -18.72 2.76 9.94
CA HIS A 93 -19.75 3.63 9.38
C HIS A 93 -19.68 3.72 7.85
N HIS A 94 -18.48 3.67 7.26
CA HIS A 94 -18.31 3.67 5.80
C HIS A 94 -19.01 2.46 5.17
N ILE A 95 -18.89 1.28 5.79
CA ILE A 95 -19.55 0.04 5.35
C ILE A 95 -21.07 0.13 5.54
N GLU A 96 -21.53 0.64 6.69
CA GLU A 96 -22.95 0.67 7.05
C GLU A 96 -23.77 1.76 6.36
N LEU A 97 -23.17 2.94 6.10
CA LEU A 97 -23.87 4.15 5.64
C LEU A 97 -24.67 3.93 4.35
N LYS A 98 -25.94 4.38 4.37
CA LYS A 98 -26.86 4.48 3.24
C LYS A 98 -26.47 5.63 2.30
N ALA A 99 -26.38 5.35 1.01
CA ALA A 99 -26.37 6.36 -0.04
C ALA A 99 -27.79 6.89 -0.23
N ALA A 100 -28.04 8.14 0.13
CA ALA A 100 -29.21 8.85 -0.35
C ALA A 100 -28.96 9.24 -1.82
N LYS A 101 -29.89 8.84 -2.70
CA LYS A 101 -29.92 9.08 -4.17
C LYS A 101 -29.80 10.56 -4.61
N LEU A 102 -29.55 11.51 -3.72
CA LEU A 102 -29.61 12.95 -4.01
C LEU A 102 -28.24 13.61 -4.22
N THR A 103 -27.14 12.99 -3.79
CA THR A 103 -25.79 13.53 -4.05
C THR A 103 -24.82 12.42 -4.44
N GLN A 104 -24.26 12.55 -5.64
CA GLN A 104 -23.35 11.63 -6.32
C GLN A 104 -21.95 11.54 -5.66
N ARG A 105 -21.86 11.64 -4.32
CA ARG A 105 -20.60 11.72 -3.55
C ARG A 105 -20.46 10.68 -2.44
N PHE A 106 -21.53 10.00 -2.05
CA PHE A 106 -21.51 8.98 -1.00
C PHE A 106 -22.24 7.75 -1.48
N GLN A 107 -21.49 6.68 -1.76
CA GLN A 107 -22.03 5.42 -2.26
C GLN A 107 -22.01 4.39 -1.13
N SER A 108 -23.16 3.77 -0.91
CA SER A 108 -23.46 2.77 0.12
C SER A 108 -22.89 1.42 -0.25
N ILE A 109 -22.65 0.58 0.75
CA ILE A 109 -22.47 -0.86 0.51
C ILE A 109 -23.70 -1.66 0.97
N TYR A 110 -24.24 -1.42 2.19
CA TYR A 110 -25.31 -2.27 2.76
C TYR A 110 -26.59 -1.55 3.25
N GLY A 111 -26.63 -0.21 3.29
CA GLY A 111 -27.87 0.55 3.52
C GLY A 111 -28.48 0.49 4.92
N LEU A 112 -27.67 0.35 5.96
CA LEU A 112 -28.12 0.23 7.35
C LEU A 112 -28.49 1.59 7.96
N SER A 113 -29.37 1.59 8.96
CA SER A 113 -29.72 2.79 9.72
C SER A 113 -28.52 3.24 10.55
N GLN A 114 -28.26 4.55 10.55
CA GLN A 114 -27.16 5.14 11.30
C GLN A 114 -27.66 5.89 12.54
N PRO A 115 -26.84 6.00 13.59
CA PRO A 115 -27.22 6.75 14.77
C PRO A 115 -27.38 8.24 14.47
N ALA A 116 -28.30 8.91 15.17
CA ALA A 116 -28.67 10.30 14.89
C ALA A 116 -27.51 11.30 14.98
N TRP A 117 -26.45 10.98 15.74
CA TRP A 117 -25.28 11.83 15.89
C TRP A 117 -24.34 11.79 14.67
N LEU A 118 -24.42 10.76 13.82
CA LEU A 118 -23.58 10.60 12.63
C LEU A 118 -24.14 11.41 11.44
N THR A 119 -23.99 12.73 11.54
CA THR A 119 -24.36 13.65 10.46
C THR A 119 -23.33 13.63 9.32
N PRO A 120 -23.66 14.14 8.11
CA PRO A 120 -22.69 14.24 7.01
C PRO A 120 -21.42 15.00 7.40
N ASN A 121 -21.52 16.08 8.19
CA ASN A 121 -20.37 16.84 8.65
C ASN A 121 -19.46 16.02 9.59
N VAL A 122 -20.06 15.21 10.48
CA VAL A 122 -19.30 14.29 11.34
C VAL A 122 -18.60 13.23 10.50
N SER A 123 -19.31 12.64 9.52
CA SER A 123 -18.74 11.65 8.60
C SER A 123 -17.58 12.22 7.77
N ASP A 124 -17.75 13.42 7.22
CA ASP A 124 -16.70 14.12 6.45
C ASP A 124 -15.48 14.43 7.29
N ARG A 125 -15.68 14.96 8.50
CA ARG A 125 -14.58 15.27 9.42
C ARG A 125 -13.83 14.01 9.83
N MET A 126 -14.55 12.91 10.09
CA MET A 126 -13.97 11.63 10.43
C MET A 126 -13.13 11.07 9.27
N ARG A 127 -13.66 11.08 8.05
CA ARG A 127 -12.92 10.65 6.84
C ARG A 127 -11.64 11.45 6.65
N ASN A 128 -11.69 12.78 6.79
CA ASN A 128 -10.52 13.64 6.62
C ASN A 128 -9.44 13.32 7.67
N LEU A 129 -9.81 13.14 8.94
CA LEU A 129 -8.87 12.77 9.99
C LEU A 129 -8.31 11.35 9.80
N THR A 130 -9.11 10.40 9.29
CA THR A 130 -8.63 9.08 8.90
C THR A 130 -7.60 9.16 7.76
N GLN A 131 -7.82 10.01 6.76
CA GLN A 131 -6.83 10.23 5.68
C GLN A 131 -5.52 10.79 6.22
N ILE A 132 -5.59 11.78 7.11
CA ILE A 132 -4.41 12.34 7.80
C ILE A 132 -3.69 11.26 8.61
N ALA A 133 -4.42 10.45 9.39
CA ALA A 133 -3.83 9.35 10.16
C ALA A 133 -3.08 8.35 9.25
N ASN A 134 -3.66 8.02 8.09
CA ASN A 134 -3.03 7.15 7.10
C ASN A 134 -1.73 7.75 6.55
N GLU A 135 -1.63 9.06 6.36
CA GLU A 135 -0.37 9.69 5.93
C GLU A 135 0.78 9.39 6.92
N TYR A 136 0.50 9.47 8.22
CA TYR A 136 1.45 9.09 9.26
C TYR A 136 1.76 7.59 9.22
N THR A 137 0.73 6.74 9.05
CA THR A 137 0.90 5.29 8.91
C THR A 137 1.82 4.92 7.74
N TYR A 138 1.78 5.61 6.61
CA TYR A 138 2.66 5.26 5.49
C TYR A 138 3.97 6.04 5.49
N GLY A 139 4.23 6.90 6.48
CA GLY A 139 5.45 7.71 6.55
C GLY A 139 5.48 8.87 5.54
N ILE A 140 4.34 9.20 4.95
CA ILE A 140 4.18 10.28 3.97
C ILE A 140 3.68 11.59 4.61
N GLY A 141 3.25 11.53 5.88
CA GLY A 141 2.84 12.69 6.67
C GLY A 141 4.01 13.61 7.04
N LYS A 142 3.75 14.54 7.96
CA LYS A 142 4.77 15.50 8.46
C LYS A 142 5.14 15.18 9.91
N PRO A 143 6.41 14.85 10.22
CA PRO A 143 7.56 14.80 9.32
C PRO A 143 7.54 13.60 8.35
N TYR A 144 8.14 13.77 7.17
CA TYR A 144 8.26 12.73 6.14
C TYR A 144 9.32 11.69 6.53
N VAL A 145 8.99 10.39 6.44
CA VAL A 145 9.82 9.28 6.94
C VAL A 145 10.02 8.20 5.85
N PRO A 146 11.00 8.38 4.94
CA PRO A 146 11.30 7.41 3.87
C PRO A 146 11.64 6.01 4.39
N GLU A 147 12.25 5.93 5.57
CA GLU A 147 12.59 4.65 6.19
C GLU A 147 11.33 3.83 6.52
N LEU A 148 10.23 4.48 6.90
CA LEU A 148 8.96 3.80 7.18
C LEU A 148 8.30 3.31 5.89
N ILE A 149 8.30 4.14 4.83
CA ILE A 149 7.85 3.76 3.48
C ILE A 149 8.59 2.51 3.01
N ARG A 150 9.92 2.50 3.16
CA ARG A 150 10.79 1.37 2.81
C ARG A 150 10.44 0.09 3.56
N LEU A 151 10.20 0.17 4.88
CA LEU A 151 9.90 -0.99 5.71
C LEU A 151 8.49 -1.55 5.47
N ARG A 152 7.52 -0.70 5.11
CA ARG A 152 6.12 -1.10 4.87
C ARG A 152 5.84 -1.48 3.42
N GLY A 153 6.17 -0.60 2.46
CA GLY A 153 5.84 -0.78 1.05
C GLY A 153 6.91 -1.48 0.22
N GLY A 154 8.17 -1.41 0.66
CA GLY A 154 9.32 -1.81 -0.12
C GLY A 154 9.57 -3.31 -0.24
N ASN A 155 9.26 -4.06 0.82
CA ASN A 155 9.71 -5.44 0.98
C ASN A 155 8.94 -6.47 0.11
N GLY A 156 7.67 -6.21 -0.19
CA GLY A 156 6.83 -7.14 -0.94
C GLY A 156 6.76 -6.92 -2.44
N ASN A 157 7.00 -5.68 -2.89
CA ASN A 157 6.50 -5.24 -4.18
C ASN A 157 7.60 -4.78 -5.15
N CYS A 158 8.64 -4.10 -4.68
CA CYS A 158 9.69 -3.62 -5.60
C CYS A 158 10.76 -4.69 -5.87
N PHE A 159 11.15 -5.47 -4.85
CA PHE A 159 12.21 -6.49 -5.01
C PHE A 159 11.77 -7.65 -5.92
N THR A 160 10.51 -8.08 -5.86
CA THR A 160 9.95 -9.13 -6.72
C THR A 160 9.81 -8.69 -8.18
N ILE A 161 9.52 -7.40 -8.41
CA ILE A 161 9.40 -6.81 -9.74
C ILE A 161 10.78 -6.69 -10.40
N LEU A 162 11.76 -6.12 -9.71
CA LEU A 162 13.12 -6.01 -10.25
C LEU A 162 13.79 -7.37 -10.45
N MET A 163 13.62 -8.31 -9.50
CA MET A 163 14.13 -9.69 -9.63
C MET A 163 13.35 -10.53 -10.66
N ALA A 164 12.17 -10.09 -11.09
CA ALA A 164 11.52 -10.66 -12.27
C ALA A 164 12.21 -10.18 -13.54
N PHE A 165 12.57 -8.90 -13.61
CA PHE A 165 13.16 -8.25 -14.80
C PHE A 165 14.60 -8.68 -15.10
N ASP A 166 15.45 -8.84 -14.08
CA ASP A 166 16.83 -9.35 -14.26
C ASP A 166 16.87 -10.78 -14.84
N ARG A 167 15.77 -11.54 -14.71
CA ARG A 167 15.62 -12.88 -15.30
C ARG A 167 15.04 -12.88 -16.71
N PHE A 168 14.54 -11.76 -17.22
CA PHE A 168 13.97 -11.66 -18.57
C PHE A 168 15.04 -11.57 -19.67
N GLU A 169 16.24 -11.06 -19.37
CA GLU A 169 17.34 -10.99 -20.36
C GLU A 169 17.81 -12.37 -20.86
N HIS A 170 17.51 -13.45 -20.11
CA HIS A 170 18.00 -14.80 -20.44
C HIS A 170 16.93 -15.82 -20.82
N PHE A 171 15.63 -15.53 -20.70
CA PHE A 171 14.57 -16.49 -21.01
C PHE A 171 13.58 -15.93 -22.04
N HIS A 172 13.63 -16.49 -23.25
CA HIS A 172 12.66 -16.23 -24.30
C HIS A 172 11.25 -16.63 -23.83
N ALA A 173 10.39 -15.63 -23.65
CA ALA A 173 8.93 -15.74 -23.50
C ALA A 173 8.42 -16.64 -22.34
N TYR A 174 8.29 -16.06 -21.14
CA TYR A 174 7.32 -16.52 -20.15
C TYR A 174 6.45 -15.35 -19.68
N PHE A 175 5.13 -15.49 -19.86
CA PHE A 175 4.12 -14.61 -19.30
C PHE A 175 4.06 -14.85 -17.78
N PHE A 176 4.93 -14.19 -17.02
CA PHE A 176 4.96 -14.34 -15.56
C PHE A 176 4.00 -13.33 -14.90
N LEU A 177 2.70 -13.65 -14.90
CA LEU A 177 1.72 -12.95 -14.07
C LEU A 177 1.88 -13.43 -12.62
N ARG A 178 2.70 -12.73 -11.84
CA ARG A 178 2.71 -12.91 -10.38
C ARG A 178 1.62 -12.03 -9.78
N SER A 179 0.43 -12.59 -9.65
CA SER A 179 -0.67 -11.94 -8.94
C SER A 179 -0.51 -12.13 -7.44
N HIS A 180 -0.22 -11.06 -6.71
CA HIS A 180 -0.47 -11.02 -5.26
C HIS A 180 -1.95 -10.69 -5.04
N SER A 181 -2.81 -11.66 -5.37
CA SER A 181 -4.25 -11.57 -5.11
C SER A 181 -4.51 -11.73 -3.61
N PHE A 182 -5.55 -11.06 -3.10
CA PHE A 182 -6.04 -11.14 -1.71
C PHE A 182 -5.27 -10.36 -0.64
N GLN A 183 -4.60 -9.28 -1.02
CA GLN A 183 -3.97 -8.38 -0.05
C GLN A 183 -4.92 -7.25 0.37
N HIS A 184 -4.47 -6.41 1.31
CA HIS A 184 -5.29 -5.38 1.91
C HIS A 184 -5.16 -4.05 1.16
N ASP A 185 -6.13 -3.16 1.37
CA ASP A 185 -6.04 -1.74 1.02
C ASP A 185 -4.72 -1.11 1.52
N THR A 186 -4.30 -1.50 2.72
CA THR A 186 -3.03 -1.07 3.33
C THR A 186 -1.81 -1.55 2.56
N THR A 187 -1.84 -2.75 1.97
CA THR A 187 -0.78 -3.28 1.10
C THR A 187 -0.68 -2.45 -0.18
N VAL A 188 -1.81 -2.15 -0.81
CA VAL A 188 -1.85 -1.33 -2.03
C VAL A 188 -1.41 0.10 -1.74
N ALA A 189 -1.88 0.71 -0.64
CA ALA A 189 -1.48 2.05 -0.22
C ALA A 189 0.02 2.14 0.08
N ALA A 190 0.58 1.14 0.76
CA ALA A 190 2.02 1.10 1.05
C ALA A 190 2.86 0.89 -0.22
N LEU A 191 2.39 0.11 -1.21
CA LEU A 191 3.06 0.03 -2.51
C LEU A 191 3.04 1.38 -3.22
N LEU A 192 1.87 2.00 -3.31
CA LEU A 192 1.70 3.30 -3.95
C LEU A 192 2.56 4.39 -3.29
N SER A 193 2.79 4.32 -1.97
CA SER A 193 3.67 5.26 -1.28
C SER A 193 5.15 5.13 -1.68
N THR A 194 5.56 4.02 -2.30
CA THR A 194 6.94 3.87 -2.79
C THR A 194 7.21 4.63 -4.09
N PHE A 195 6.18 5.05 -4.83
CA PHE A 195 6.34 5.70 -6.13
C PHE A 195 6.80 7.17 -6.04
N GLY A 196 6.75 7.79 -4.85
CA GLY A 196 7.45 9.05 -4.56
C GLY A 196 6.69 10.35 -4.89
N ASP A 197 5.46 10.27 -5.44
CA ASP A 197 4.49 11.38 -5.49
C ASP A 197 3.18 10.91 -4.84
N GLU A 198 3.27 10.59 -3.56
CA GLU A 198 2.27 9.81 -2.82
C GLU A 198 0.93 10.55 -2.73
N GLU A 199 0.96 11.87 -2.62
CA GLU A 199 -0.26 12.71 -2.64
C GLU A 199 -1.00 12.62 -3.99
N ARG A 200 -0.26 12.54 -5.11
CA ARG A 200 -0.88 12.43 -6.44
C ARG A 200 -1.23 11.00 -6.80
N VAL A 201 -0.47 10.03 -6.30
CA VAL A 201 -0.69 8.59 -6.54
C VAL A 201 -1.86 8.07 -5.69
N ILE A 202 -1.94 8.45 -4.40
CA ILE A 202 -2.96 7.99 -3.44
C ILE A 202 -4.17 8.95 -3.41
N ARG A 203 -4.38 9.71 -4.49
CA ARG A 203 -5.44 10.74 -4.61
C ARG A 203 -6.79 10.25 -4.05
N GLY A 204 -7.21 10.83 -2.93
CA GLY A 204 -8.53 10.56 -2.33
C GLY A 204 -8.54 9.56 -1.16
N GLY A 205 -7.39 9.12 -0.67
CA GLY A 205 -7.26 8.27 0.52
C GLY A 205 -6.96 6.81 0.17
N LEU A 206 -7.28 5.89 1.10
CA LEU A 206 -7.00 4.48 0.91
C LEU A 206 -7.66 3.92 -0.37
N PRO A 207 -7.01 2.96 -1.04
CA PRO A 207 -7.58 2.24 -2.16
C PRO A 207 -8.93 1.61 -1.80
N ARG A 208 -9.92 1.69 -2.69
CA ARG A 208 -11.26 1.12 -2.44
C ARG A 208 -11.27 -0.39 -2.70
N TYR A 209 -12.37 -1.05 -2.35
CA TYR A 209 -12.58 -2.46 -2.69
C TYR A 209 -12.28 -2.74 -4.17
N THR A 210 -11.62 -3.87 -4.39
CA THR A 210 -11.09 -4.36 -5.68
C THR A 210 -10.00 -3.51 -6.31
N ALA A 211 -9.45 -2.52 -5.61
CA ALA A 211 -8.31 -1.76 -6.13
C ALA A 211 -7.13 -2.68 -6.48
N SER A 212 -6.40 -2.31 -7.53
CA SER A 212 -5.30 -3.10 -8.07
C SER A 212 -4.25 -2.20 -8.72
N VAL A 213 -2.99 -2.58 -8.55
CA VAL A 213 -1.85 -1.99 -9.25
C VAL A 213 -1.28 -3.05 -10.18
N ALA A 214 -1.12 -2.72 -11.45
CA ALA A 214 -0.40 -3.53 -12.42
C ALA A 214 0.88 -2.81 -12.84
N ILE A 215 1.99 -3.54 -12.83
CA ILE A 215 3.30 -3.04 -13.23
C ILE A 215 3.77 -3.94 -14.36
N GLU A 216 3.90 -3.36 -15.54
CA GLU A 216 4.16 -4.05 -16.79
C GLU A 216 5.58 -3.73 -17.26
N LEU A 217 6.31 -4.74 -17.73
CA LEU A 217 7.56 -4.55 -18.47
C LEU A 217 7.28 -4.65 -19.96
N TRP A 218 7.78 -3.66 -20.68
CA TRP A 218 7.66 -3.50 -22.11
C TRP A 218 9.05 -3.50 -22.74
N MET A 219 9.18 -4.17 -23.88
CA MET A 219 10.37 -4.05 -24.73
C MET A 219 10.03 -3.05 -25.84
N LEU A 220 10.53 -1.83 -25.72
CA LEU A 220 10.36 -0.76 -26.71
C LEU A 220 11.58 -0.70 -27.62
N ASP A 221 11.50 0.07 -28.71
CA ASP A 221 12.63 0.28 -29.63
C ASP A 221 13.81 0.97 -28.93
N GLU A 222 13.52 1.82 -27.94
CA GLU A 222 14.52 2.52 -27.11
C GLU A 222 15.09 1.65 -25.99
N GLY A 223 14.53 0.47 -25.74
CA GLY A 223 14.95 -0.46 -24.68
C GLY A 223 13.82 -0.90 -23.73
N PRO A 224 14.15 -1.67 -22.68
CA PRO A 224 13.17 -2.12 -21.68
C PRO A 224 12.62 -0.92 -20.89
N ALA A 225 11.30 -0.91 -20.69
CA ALA A 225 10.61 0.15 -19.97
C ALA A 225 9.45 -0.38 -19.13
N VAL A 226 9.18 0.29 -18.02
CA VAL A 226 8.11 -0.02 -17.07
C VAL A 226 6.90 0.88 -17.32
N ARG A 227 5.71 0.30 -17.34
CA ARG A 227 4.42 1.02 -17.30
C ARG A 227 3.66 0.62 -16.05
N ILE A 228 3.18 1.61 -15.30
CA ILE A 228 2.45 1.40 -14.06
C ILE A 228 1.00 1.82 -14.27
N LEU A 229 0.08 0.90 -14.01
CA LEU A 229 -1.35 1.09 -14.11
C LEU A 229 -2.01 0.97 -12.73
N PHE A 230 -2.99 1.83 -12.46
CA PHE A 230 -3.80 1.77 -11.25
C PHE A 230 -5.28 1.64 -11.59
N HIS A 231 -5.95 0.72 -10.90
CA HIS A 231 -7.39 0.54 -10.89
C HIS A 231 -7.87 0.84 -9.47
N GLY A 232 -8.60 1.93 -9.27
CA GLY A 232 -8.91 2.41 -7.92
C GLY A 232 -10.14 1.79 -7.26
N ALA A 233 -11.05 1.18 -8.01
CA ALA A 233 -12.30 0.58 -7.54
C ALA A 233 -12.98 -0.21 -8.67
N PHE A 234 -13.89 -1.14 -8.36
CA PHE A 234 -14.54 -2.05 -9.33
C PHE A 234 -15.23 -1.39 -10.53
N HIS A 235 -15.61 -0.11 -10.42
CA HIS A 235 -16.23 0.67 -11.50
C HIS A 235 -15.22 1.52 -12.31
N HIS A 236 -13.94 1.47 -11.99
CA HIS A 236 -12.89 2.26 -12.65
C HIS A 236 -12.16 1.39 -13.67
N ASN A 237 -11.67 2.00 -14.75
CA ASN A 237 -10.71 1.34 -15.63
C ASN A 237 -9.30 1.51 -15.08
N TYR A 238 -8.38 0.64 -15.50
CA TYR A 238 -6.95 0.88 -15.31
C TYR A 238 -6.55 2.17 -16.04
N HIS A 239 -5.73 2.98 -15.37
CA HIS A 239 -5.13 4.19 -15.95
C HIS A 239 -3.66 4.27 -15.57
N THR A 240 -2.85 4.89 -16.42
CA THR A 240 -1.41 5.01 -16.21
C THR A 240 -1.09 5.99 -15.08
N ILE A 241 -0.27 5.55 -14.13
CA ILE A 241 0.29 6.40 -13.06
C ILE A 241 1.82 6.49 -13.14
N THR A 242 2.43 5.99 -14.22
CA THR A 242 3.89 6.06 -14.47
C THR A 242 4.44 7.48 -14.33
N HIS A 243 3.75 8.46 -14.93
CA HIS A 243 4.12 9.87 -14.88
C HIS A 243 4.00 10.52 -13.48
N LEU A 244 3.30 9.85 -12.55
CA LEU A 244 3.23 10.24 -11.15
C LEU A 244 4.34 9.60 -10.32
N THR A 245 5.15 8.72 -10.90
CA THR A 245 6.25 8.09 -10.18
C THR A 245 7.47 9.00 -10.24
N LYS A 246 7.83 9.59 -9.09
CA LYS A 246 8.98 10.50 -9.00
C LYS A 246 10.26 9.77 -9.41
N GLY A 247 10.97 10.35 -10.39
CA GLY A 247 12.15 9.75 -11.01
C GLY A 247 11.86 9.14 -12.39
N CYS A 248 10.59 8.97 -12.77
CA CYS A 248 10.19 8.62 -14.13
C CYS A 248 9.84 9.88 -14.96
N PRO A 249 9.83 9.78 -16.30
CA PRO A 249 9.46 10.91 -17.16
C PRO A 249 8.01 11.37 -16.92
N VAL A 250 7.80 12.69 -16.86
CA VAL A 250 6.49 13.30 -16.54
C VAL A 250 5.54 13.29 -17.73
N ASP A 251 6.07 13.31 -18.96
CA ASP A 251 5.28 13.40 -20.20
C ASP A 251 5.29 12.07 -20.99
N ASN A 252 5.57 10.95 -20.31
CA ASN A 252 5.61 9.62 -20.91
C ASN A 252 4.80 8.60 -20.08
N GLU A 253 4.10 7.70 -20.76
CA GLU A 253 3.42 6.56 -20.12
C GLU A 253 4.40 5.46 -19.69
N PHE A 254 5.62 5.49 -20.20
CA PHE A 254 6.70 4.53 -19.92
C PHE A 254 7.86 5.19 -19.17
N CYS A 255 8.47 4.41 -18.28
CA CYS A 255 9.67 4.77 -17.55
C CYS A 255 10.79 3.82 -17.96
N PRO A 256 11.93 4.29 -18.51
CA PRO A 256 13.06 3.42 -18.82
C PRO A 256 13.41 2.54 -17.61
N LEU A 257 13.67 1.25 -17.84
CA LEU A 257 13.84 0.28 -16.75
C LEU A 257 14.90 0.75 -15.77
N GLU A 258 16.10 1.11 -16.26
CA GLU A 258 17.22 1.61 -15.46
C GLU A 258 16.81 2.78 -14.54
N MET A 259 16.07 3.76 -15.08
CA MET A 259 15.56 4.89 -14.29
C MET A 259 14.60 4.43 -13.18
N PHE A 260 13.72 3.47 -13.49
CA PHE A 260 12.80 2.89 -12.51
C PHE A 260 13.53 2.12 -11.41
N GLU A 261 14.60 1.40 -11.73
CA GLU A 261 15.41 0.67 -10.75
C GLU A 261 16.12 1.65 -9.81
N GLU A 262 16.84 2.63 -10.37
CA GLU A 262 17.62 3.62 -9.63
C GLU A 262 16.74 4.38 -8.62
N ARG A 263 15.57 4.84 -9.07
CA ARG A 263 14.66 5.60 -8.20
C ARG A 263 14.06 4.74 -7.09
N SER A 264 13.92 3.43 -7.32
CA SER A 264 13.32 2.48 -6.39
C SER A 264 14.26 2.05 -5.26
N LEU A 265 15.58 2.15 -5.46
CA LEU A 265 16.60 1.71 -4.49
C LEU A 265 16.38 2.26 -3.07
N GLN A 266 15.96 3.52 -2.94
CA GLN A 266 15.74 4.14 -1.64
C GLN A 266 14.61 3.47 -0.83
N PHE A 267 13.60 2.92 -1.52
CA PHE A 267 12.44 2.28 -0.90
C PHE A 267 12.58 0.76 -0.79
N MET A 268 13.67 0.16 -1.29
CA MET A 268 13.82 -1.29 -1.32
C MET A 268 14.71 -1.85 -0.20
N PRO A 269 14.15 -2.53 0.81
CA PRO A 269 14.95 -3.20 1.83
C PRO A 269 15.87 -4.26 1.19
N PHE A 270 17.15 -4.25 1.58
CA PHE A 270 18.11 -5.27 1.15
C PHE A 270 17.89 -6.57 1.93
N ASN A 271 17.55 -6.45 3.21
CA ASN A 271 17.17 -7.59 4.05
C ASN A 271 16.20 -7.10 5.12
N ILE A 272 14.90 -7.36 4.92
CA ILE A 272 13.85 -6.87 5.81
C ILE A 272 14.05 -7.32 7.26
N ASN A 273 14.48 -8.56 7.48
CA ASN A 273 14.68 -9.10 8.83
C ASN A 273 15.76 -8.32 9.59
N LYS A 274 16.86 -7.95 8.91
CA LYS A 274 17.92 -7.12 9.49
C LYS A 274 17.49 -5.66 9.64
N GLU A 275 16.80 -5.10 8.66
CA GLU A 275 16.37 -3.70 8.68
C GLU A 275 15.23 -3.44 9.67
N CYS A 276 14.42 -4.46 9.99
CA CYS A 276 13.41 -4.41 11.04
C CYS A 276 13.99 -4.48 12.46
N GLN A 277 15.28 -4.80 12.63
CA GLN A 277 15.90 -4.81 13.95
C GLN A 277 15.86 -3.42 14.58
N LYS A 278 15.58 -3.40 15.88
CA LYS A 278 15.51 -2.17 16.67
C LYS A 278 16.83 -1.41 16.54
N ARG A 279 16.74 -0.11 16.22
CA ARG A 279 17.93 0.76 16.26
C ARG A 279 18.10 1.29 17.67
N GLU A 280 19.29 1.10 18.22
CA GLU A 280 19.65 1.73 19.48
C GLU A 280 19.65 3.26 19.30
N ARG A 281 19.08 3.98 20.28
CA ARG A 281 19.18 5.44 20.31
C ARG A 281 20.67 5.77 20.46
N SER A 282 21.29 6.29 19.40
CA SER A 282 22.66 6.74 19.49
C SER A 282 22.71 7.98 20.40
N ASN A 283 23.34 7.86 21.58
CA ASN A 283 23.68 9.00 22.44
C ASN A 283 24.79 9.89 21.85
N LYS A 284 25.10 9.77 20.55
CA LYS A 284 26.19 10.53 19.92
C LYS A 284 25.65 11.79 19.25
N THR A 285 25.72 12.88 19.99
CA THR A 285 25.79 14.25 19.47
C THR A 285 26.91 14.35 18.42
N ASN A 286 26.58 14.96 17.28
CA ASN A 286 27.46 15.52 16.25
C ASN A 286 28.73 14.74 15.87
N GLN A 287 28.63 13.90 14.82
CA GLN A 287 29.72 13.73 13.86
C GLN A 287 29.18 13.77 12.43
N PRO A 288 29.82 14.52 11.51
CA PRO A 288 29.37 14.63 10.13
C PRO A 288 29.50 13.29 9.41
N ARG A 289 28.41 12.86 8.76
CA ARG A 289 28.37 11.66 7.92
C ARG A 289 29.39 11.80 6.77
N ARG A 290 30.46 11.00 6.80
CA ARG A 290 31.29 10.75 5.60
C ARG A 290 30.46 9.90 4.63
N VAL A 291 30.07 10.49 3.52
CA VAL A 291 29.51 9.77 2.36
C VAL A 291 30.60 8.89 1.79
N ARG A 292 30.48 7.57 1.94
CA ARG A 292 31.27 6.61 1.15
C ARG A 292 30.51 6.36 -0.15
N VAL A 293 30.95 7.02 -1.22
CA VAL A 293 30.63 6.60 -2.59
C VAL A 293 31.39 5.30 -2.83
N LYS A 294 30.68 4.17 -2.85
CA LYS A 294 31.24 2.94 -3.42
C LYS A 294 30.92 2.95 -4.92
N MET A 295 31.96 3.19 -5.71
CA MET A 295 31.98 2.87 -7.14
C MET A 295 31.63 1.39 -7.32
N TRP A 296 30.63 1.11 -8.15
CA TRP A 296 30.54 -0.16 -8.85
C TRP A 296 31.03 0.08 -10.27
N ARG A 297 32.22 -0.44 -10.57
CA ARG A 297 32.69 -0.70 -11.92
C ARG A 297 33.05 -2.18 -11.97
N SER A 298 32.29 -2.90 -12.80
CA SER A 298 32.66 -4.03 -13.67
C SER A 298 33.73 -5.01 -13.19
N ALA A 299 33.32 -6.25 -12.96
CA ALA A 299 33.89 -7.47 -13.54
C ALA A 299 32.91 -8.63 -13.34
#